data_AF-A0A949EEL9-F1
#
_entry.id   AF-A0A949EEL9-F1
#
_cell.length_a   1.000
_cell.length_b   1.000
_cell.length_c   1.000
_cell.angle_alpha   90.00
_cell.angle_beta   90.00
_cell.angle_gamma   90.00
#
_symmetry.space_group_name_H-M   'P 1'
#
loop_
_entity.id
_entity.type
_entity.pdbx_description
1 polymer ?
#
loop_
_entity_poly.entity_id
_entity_poly.type
_entity_poly.pdbx_seq_one_letter_code
_entity_poly.pdbx_strand_id
1 'polypeptide(L)'
;MIGLIEFFRARLKIVIVACLILIGVIGLWGSFMIDLSHAHTKMEKIPFFWSFFGLIGGALLILVSRFLGRLGIMTREDYYDE
;
A
#
# COMPACT_ATOMS: atom_id res chain seq x y z
N MET A 1 14.79 -0.10 17.52
CA MET A 1 13.66 0.18 16.60
C MET A 1 13.70 1.59 15.99
N ILE A 2 14.27 2.61 16.67
CA ILE A 2 14.29 4.01 16.21
C ILE A 2 15.15 4.21 14.94
N GLY A 3 16.32 3.57 14.88
CA GLY A 3 17.26 3.74 13.76
C GLY A 3 16.75 3.26 12.39
N LEU A 4 15.83 2.28 12.34
CA LEU A 4 15.22 1.85 11.09
C LEU A 4 14.25 2.91 10.55
N ILE A 5 13.47 3.52 11.45
CA ILE A 5 12.54 4.60 11.11
C ILE A 5 13.33 5.84 10.64
N GLU A 6 14.43 6.18 11.31
CA GLU A 6 15.30 7.28 10.91
C GLU A 6 15.99 7.00 9.57
N PHE A 7 16.41 5.77 9.30
CA PHE A 7 16.96 5.39 8.00
C PHE A 7 15.95 5.61 6.86
N PHE A 8 14.72 5.12 7.03
CA PHE A 8 13.65 5.33 6.04
C PHE A 8 13.26 6.81 5.91
N ARG A 9 13.24 7.56 7.02
CA ARG A 9 12.95 9.00 7.03
C ARG A 9 14.04 9.83 6.35
N ALA A 10 15.31 9.52 6.61
CA ALA A 10 16.46 10.19 6.02
C ALA A 10 16.54 9.98 4.49
N ARG A 11 16.01 8.84 4.00
CA ARG A 11 16.01 8.48 2.57
C ARG A 11 14.60 8.39 1.99
N LEU A 12 13.62 9.12 2.55
CA LEU A 12 12.21 8.98 2.21
C LEU A 12 11.94 9.06 0.71
N LYS A 13 12.58 10.02 0.02
CA LYS A 13 12.45 10.18 -1.44
C LYS A 13 12.90 8.93 -2.20
N ILE A 14 14.03 8.34 -1.82
CA ILE A 14 14.57 7.13 -2.46
C ILE A 14 13.65 5.94 -2.19
N VAL A 15 13.15 5.82 -0.96
CA VAL A 15 12.25 4.74 -0.56
C VAL A 15 10.94 4.80 -1.33
N ILE A 16 10.34 6.00 -1.45
CA ILE A 16 9.12 6.21 -2.24
C ILE A 16 9.35 5.83 -3.71
N VAL A 17 10.45 6.30 -4.31
CA VAL A 17 10.79 5.97 -5.70
C VAL A 17 11.02 4.47 -5.87
N ALA A 18 11.73 3.81 -4.95
CA ALA A 18 11.94 2.37 -4.98
C ALA A 18 10.63 1.58 -4.90
N CYS A 19 9.71 1.98 -4.01
CA CYS A 19 8.38 1.37 -3.92
C CYS A 19 7.57 1.57 -5.20
N LEU A 20 7.59 2.78 -5.79
CA LEU A 20 6.90 3.06 -7.05
C LEU A 20 7.47 2.24 -8.22
N ILE A 21 8.79 2.10 -8.29
CA ILE A 21 9.46 1.25 -9.28
C ILE A 21 9.03 -0.21 -9.08
N LEU A 22 9.03 -0.70 -7.83
CA LEU A 22 8.64 -2.08 -7.52
C LEU A 22 7.18 -2.36 -7.91
N ILE A 23 6.26 -1.44 -7.59
CA ILE A 23 4.85 -1.53 -8.04
C ILE A 23 4.76 -1.55 -9.57
N GLY A 24 5.53 -0.68 -10.23
CA GLY A 24 5.61 -0.63 -11.69
C GLY A 24 6.11 -1.95 -12.30
N VAL A 25 7.17 -2.53 -11.75
CA VAL A 25 7.73 -3.82 -12.18
C VAL A 25 6.73 -4.95 -11.98
N ILE A 26 6.07 -5.03 -10.82
CA ILE A 26 5.04 -6.05 -10.54
C ILE A 26 3.86 -5.90 -11.51
N GLY A 27 3.42 -4.66 -11.75
CA GLY A 27 2.32 -4.39 -12.67
C GLY A 27 2.66 -4.70 -14.13
N LEU A 28 3.88 -4.38 -14.59
CA LEU A 28 4.39 -4.76 -15.91
C LEU A 28 4.48 -6.28 -16.03
N TRP A 29 5.09 -6.95 -15.04
CA TRP A 29 5.21 -8.40 -15.01
C TRP A 29 3.83 -9.08 -15.09
N GLY A 30 2.90 -8.66 -14.24
CA GLY A 30 1.54 -9.19 -14.22
C GLY A 30 0.73 -8.89 -15.49
N SER A 31 1.02 -7.80 -16.20
CA SER A 31 0.30 -7.43 -17.43
C SER A 31 0.88 -8.08 -18.69
N PHE A 32 2.19 -8.37 -18.73
CA PHE A 32 2.86 -8.91 -19.91
C PHE A 32 3.14 -10.42 -19.84
N MET A 33 3.31 -11.01 -18.65
CA MET A 33 3.61 -12.45 -18.52
C MET A 33 2.39 -13.32 -18.20
N ILE A 34 1.26 -12.73 -17.81
CA ILE A 34 0.02 -13.49 -17.56
C ILE A 34 -0.85 -13.39 -18.81
N ASP A 35 -1.11 -14.53 -19.44
CA ASP A 35 -2.02 -14.62 -20.57
C ASP A 35 -3.47 -14.59 -20.06
N LEU A 36 -4.13 -13.43 -20.16
CA LEU A 36 -5.52 -13.22 -19.77
C LEU A 36 -6.53 -13.74 -20.83
N SER A 37 -6.18 -14.76 -21.62
CA SER A 37 -7.04 -15.27 -22.69
C SER A 37 -8.42 -15.79 -22.22
N HIS A 38 -8.59 -16.10 -20.93
CA HIS A 38 -9.85 -16.59 -20.33
C HIS A 38 -10.54 -15.58 -19.39
N ALA A 39 -10.19 -14.30 -19.46
CA ALA A 39 -10.84 -13.26 -18.66
C ALA A 39 -12.30 -13.03 -19.12
N HIS A 40 -13.27 -13.61 -18.39
CA HIS A 40 -14.70 -13.48 -18.66
C HIS A 40 -15.26 -12.08 -18.30
N THR A 41 -14.46 -11.22 -17.66
CA THR A 41 -14.87 -9.88 -17.19
C THR A 41 -14.01 -8.78 -17.82
N LYS A 42 -14.66 -7.80 -18.49
CA LYS A 42 -13.98 -6.72 -19.24
C LYS A 42 -12.97 -5.89 -18.41
N MET A 43 -13.11 -5.87 -17.08
CA MET A 43 -12.22 -5.16 -16.16
C MET A 43 -10.85 -5.82 -15.96
N GLU A 44 -10.75 -7.14 -16.16
CA GLU A 44 -9.47 -7.86 -15.98
C GLU A 44 -8.49 -7.55 -17.11
N LYS A 45 -8.98 -7.11 -18.29
CA LYS A 45 -8.14 -6.69 -19.42
C LYS A 45 -7.37 -5.39 -19.20
N ILE A 46 -7.62 -4.66 -18.11
CA ILE A 46 -6.93 -3.39 -17.83
C ILE A 46 -5.54 -3.72 -17.26
N PRO A 47 -4.45 -3.39 -17.97
CA PRO A 47 -3.11 -3.60 -17.44
C PRO A 47 -2.94 -2.78 -16.16
N PHE A 48 -2.18 -3.31 -15.19
CA PHE A 48 -1.99 -2.73 -13.86
C PHE A 48 -3.21 -2.68 -12.93
N PHE A 49 -4.38 -3.22 -13.30
CA PHE A 49 -5.59 -3.16 -12.46
C PHE A 49 -5.33 -3.63 -11.01
N TRP A 50 -4.70 -4.79 -10.86
CA TRP A 50 -4.40 -5.38 -9.55
C TRP A 50 -3.43 -4.54 -8.72
N SER A 51 -2.42 -3.93 -9.34
CA SER A 51 -1.47 -3.04 -8.67
C SER A 51 -2.16 -1.78 -8.14
N PHE A 52 -3.04 -1.16 -8.94
CA PHE A 52 -3.83 -0.01 -8.51
C PHE A 52 -4.84 -0.39 -7.43
N PHE A 53 -5.53 -1.52 -7.58
CA PHE A 53 -6.48 -2.01 -6.59
C PHE A 53 -5.82 -2.25 -5.24
N GLY A 54 -4.66 -2.91 -5.22
CA GLY A 54 -3.89 -3.13 -3.97
C GLY A 54 -3.41 -1.82 -3.35
N LEU A 55 -2.93 -0.87 -4.15
CA LEU A 55 -2.44 0.43 -3.67
C LEU A 55 -3.58 1.26 -3.07
N ILE A 56 -4.70 1.39 -3.80
CA ILE A 56 -5.88 2.13 -3.35
C ILE A 56 -6.51 1.44 -2.14
N GLY A 57 -6.62 0.10 -2.15
CA GLY A 57 -7.14 -0.68 -1.03
C GLY A 57 -6.29 -0.49 0.23
N GLY A 58 -4.96 -0.54 0.11
CA GLY A 58 -4.05 -0.27 1.22
C GLY A 58 -4.19 1.15 1.76
N ALA A 59 -4.25 2.16 0.88
CA ALA A 59 -4.44 3.55 1.29
C ALA A 59 -5.80 3.77 1.98
N LEU A 60 -6.87 3.14 1.46
CA LEU A 60 -8.19 3.15 2.07
C LEU A 60 -8.19 2.49 3.44
N LEU A 61 -7.55 1.32 3.59
CA LEU A 61 -7.40 0.66 4.89
C LEU A 61 -6.72 1.58 5.90
N ILE A 62 -5.60 2.22 5.54
CA ILE A 62 -4.92 3.17 6.42
C ILE A 62 -5.84 4.34 6.79
N LEU A 63 -6.56 4.90 5.83
CA LEU A 63 -7.46 6.03 6.06
C LEU A 63 -8.62 5.64 7.00
N VAL A 64 -9.25 4.49 6.75
CA VAL A 64 -10.34 3.94 7.55
C VAL A 64 -9.85 3.61 8.96
N SER A 65 -8.69 2.96 9.10
CA SER A 65 -8.07 2.69 10.40
C SER A 65 -7.80 3.98 11.18
N ARG A 66 -7.29 5.03 10.52
CA ARG A 66 -7.11 6.34 11.17
C ARG A 66 -8.43 7.00 11.54
N PHE A 67 -9.46 6.84 10.74
CA PHE A 67 -10.79 7.37 11.02
C PHE A 67 -11.43 6.67 12.23
N LEU A 68 -11.40 5.34 12.26
CA LEU A 68 -11.87 4.53 13.38
C LEU A 68 -11.08 4.80 14.66
N GLY A 69 -9.76 5.01 14.57
CA GLY A 69 -8.92 5.42 15.70
C GLY A 69 -9.37 6.74 16.31
N ARG A 70 -9.70 7.75 15.48
CA ARG A 70 -10.23 9.05 15.93
C ARG A 70 -11.64 8.97 16.52
N LEU A 71 -12.43 7.96 16.17
CA LEU A 71 -13.77 7.74 16.72
C LEU A 71 -13.77 7.16 18.14
N GLY A 72 -12.59 7.04 18.78
CA GLY A 72 -12.49 6.72 20.20
C GLY A 72 -12.03 5.30 20.52
N ILE A 73 -11.53 4.54 19.54
CA ILE A 73 -10.86 3.24 19.79
C ILE A 73 -9.39 3.43 20.18
N MET A 74 -8.85 4.65 20.09
CA MET A 74 -7.55 4.97 20.69
C MET A 74 -7.72 5.09 22.20
N THR A 75 -7.28 4.07 22.93
CA THR A 75 -7.12 4.15 24.39
C THR A 75 -6.15 5.29 24.71
N ARG A 76 -6.40 6.04 25.78
CA ARG A 76 -5.53 7.15 26.20
C ARG A 76 -4.13 6.61 26.51
N GLU A 77 -3.08 7.35 26.12
CA GLU A 77 -1.67 6.96 26.35
C GLU A 77 -1.33 6.83 27.84
N ASP A 78 -2.18 7.37 28.71
CA ASP A 78 -2.14 7.37 30.17
C ASP A 78 -2.17 5.94 30.79
N TYR A 79 -2.37 4.87 30.00
CA TYR A 79 -2.44 3.48 30.49
C TYR A 79 -1.07 2.89 30.89
N TYR A 80 0.04 3.52 30.52
CA TYR A 80 1.39 3.08 30.86
C TYR A 80 2.08 3.94 31.93
N ASP A 81 1.35 4.88 32.54
CA ASP A 81 1.84 5.71 33.65
C ASP A 81 1.65 5.06 35.03
N GLU A 82 1.38 3.74 35.09
CA GLU A 82 1.44 2.91 36.31
C GLU A 82 2.56 1.86 36.23
#